data_AF-A0A2S8F6Q6-F1
#
_entry.id   AF-A0A2S8F6Q6-F1
#
_cell.length_a   1.000
_cell.length_b   1.000
_cell.length_c   1.000
_cell.angle_alpha   90.00
_cell.angle_beta   90.00
_cell.angle_gamma   90.00
#
_symmetry.space_group_name_H-M   'P 1'
#
loop_
_entity.id
_entity.type
_entity.pdbx_description
1 polymer ?
#
loop_
_entity_poly.entity_id
_entity_poly.type
_entity_poly.pdbx_seq_one_letter_code
_entity_poly.pdbx_strand_id
1 'polypeptide(L)'
;MIAISLVNMALGAVTAAVGLISLEFVWPESPFTAFCIMITLIGLGTTIGQYLGTFHRSLFGAHLGAFLPSFCLFSLLAVKTVAPLLLSLVGDVSETDFIAESTSFSLYIVIYGLPSFGVNVHWIFKLQAYAKQSDEKQRFAFSLLEILGLCILLAVVIAPASYQAHRNPALYLENVSAADVPLPLPTEAHNVTYQRNRSGVARATYEVTEEALKNWLLDHPPAENIQQQEITAPIQISIPNADQPLQGDYVTVTQGFQATWKMANRYLTLVYDRPSGTAYYEETVIPTVKD
;
A
#
# COMPACT_ATOMS: atom_id res chain seq x y z
N MET A 1 14.29 -27.51 17.11
CA MET A 1 13.23 -26.68 17.72
C MET A 1 13.63 -25.23 17.90
N ILE A 2 14.70 -24.90 18.62
CA ILE A 2 15.13 -23.50 18.78
C ILE A 2 15.37 -22.83 17.41
N ALA A 3 16.06 -23.50 16.48
CA ALA A 3 16.25 -22.99 15.11
C ALA A 3 14.92 -22.72 14.38
N ILE A 4 13.92 -23.59 14.55
CA ILE A 4 12.58 -23.42 13.94
C ILE A 4 11.85 -22.23 14.56
N SER A 5 11.97 -22.04 15.88
CA SER A 5 11.43 -20.88 16.58
C SER A 5 12.09 -19.57 16.14
N LEU A 6 13.40 -19.57 15.90
CA LEU A 6 14.11 -18.41 15.33
C LEU A 6 13.62 -18.07 13.93
N VAL A 7 13.39 -19.08 13.07
CA VAL A 7 12.79 -18.89 11.75
C VAL A 7 11.37 -18.30 11.88
N ASN A 8 10.55 -18.81 12.81
CA ASN A 8 9.19 -18.29 13.02
C ASN A 8 9.19 -16.83 13.54
N MET A 9 10.15 -16.48 14.42
CA MET A 9 10.35 -15.11 14.88
C MET A 9 10.75 -14.17 13.73
N ALA A 10 11.66 -14.62 12.86
CA ALA A 10 12.09 -13.86 11.68
C ALA A 10 10.93 -13.64 10.72
N LEU A 11 10.13 -14.68 10.46
CA LEU A 11 8.93 -14.56 9.63
C LEU A 11 7.94 -13.55 10.22
N GLY A 12 7.70 -13.54 11.54
CA GLY A 12 6.86 -12.53 12.18
C GLY A 12 7.40 -11.10 12.06
N ALA A 13 8.72 -10.94 12.14
CA ALA A 13 9.34 -9.63 11.95
C ALA A 13 9.20 -9.14 10.51
N VAL A 14 9.33 -10.04 9.52
CA VAL A 14 9.07 -9.74 8.12
C VAL A 14 7.60 -9.39 7.90
N THR A 15 6.65 -10.11 8.51
CA THR A 15 5.22 -9.78 8.47
C THR A 15 4.96 -8.37 8.99
N ALA A 16 5.58 -8.01 10.12
CA ALA A 16 5.46 -6.68 10.68
C ALA A 16 6.02 -5.60 9.74
N ALA A 17 7.16 -5.88 9.10
CA ALA A 17 7.79 -5.01 8.11
C ALA A 17 6.86 -4.75 6.92
N VAL A 18 6.28 -5.81 6.35
CA VAL A 18 5.36 -5.71 5.22
C VAL A 18 4.17 -4.85 5.59
N GLY A 19 3.57 -5.07 6.77
CA GLY A 19 2.46 -4.26 7.25
C GLY A 19 2.81 -2.77 7.37
N LEU A 20 3.99 -2.44 7.91
CA LEU A 20 4.45 -1.04 8.04
C LEU A 20 4.71 -0.38 6.69
N ILE A 21 5.40 -1.09 5.78
CA ILE A 21 5.66 -0.61 4.42
C ILE A 21 4.35 -0.36 3.69
N SER A 22 3.41 -1.31 3.75
CA SER A 22 2.10 -1.17 3.13
C SER A 22 1.32 -0.01 3.74
N LEU A 23 1.38 0.19 5.07
CA LEU A 23 0.77 1.32 5.74
C LEU A 23 1.30 2.64 5.18
N GLU A 24 2.60 2.77 4.98
CA GLU A 24 3.20 3.96 4.38
C GLU A 24 2.74 4.20 2.93
N PHE A 25 2.30 3.18 2.19
CA PHE A 25 1.76 3.37 0.83
C PHE A 25 0.27 3.73 0.80
N VAL A 26 -0.50 3.31 1.80
CA VAL A 26 -1.97 3.44 1.80
C VAL A 26 -2.49 4.51 2.78
N TRP A 27 -1.65 5.00 3.69
CA TRP A 27 -1.97 6.06 4.64
C TRP A 27 -2.17 7.42 3.95
N PRO A 28 -3.10 8.29 4.42
CA PRO A 28 -4.01 8.13 5.57
C PRO A 28 -5.37 7.52 5.24
N GLU A 29 -5.83 7.64 3.99
CA GLU A 29 -7.27 7.57 3.69
C GLU A 29 -7.71 6.26 3.03
N SER A 30 -6.79 5.33 2.79
CA SER A 30 -7.17 4.05 2.20
C SER A 30 -7.98 3.19 3.17
N PRO A 31 -9.05 2.50 2.72
CA PRO A 31 -9.72 1.47 3.50
C PRO A 31 -8.75 0.32 3.90
N PHE A 32 -7.63 0.18 3.20
CA PHE A 32 -6.59 -0.80 3.51
C PHE A 32 -5.66 -0.39 4.67
N THR A 33 -5.76 0.84 5.19
CA THR A 33 -4.94 1.31 6.32
C THR A 33 -5.13 0.43 7.56
N ALA A 34 -6.38 0.13 7.93
CA ALA A 34 -6.69 -0.73 9.06
C ALA A 34 -6.11 -2.15 8.90
N PHE A 35 -6.11 -2.66 7.67
CA PHE A 35 -5.54 -3.96 7.31
C PHE A 35 -4.01 -3.98 7.50
N CYS A 36 -3.33 -2.93 7.05
CA CYS A 36 -1.87 -2.79 7.22
C CYS A 36 -1.45 -2.65 8.69
N ILE A 37 -2.22 -1.91 9.50
CA ILE A 37 -2.03 -1.85 10.97
C ILE A 37 -2.17 -3.26 11.56
N MET A 38 -3.20 -4.00 11.16
CA MET A 38 -3.46 -5.35 11.68
C MET A 38 -2.27 -6.27 11.38
N ILE A 39 -1.84 -6.36 10.11
CA ILE A 39 -0.68 -7.16 9.70
C ILE A 39 0.56 -6.82 10.55
N THR A 40 0.80 -5.53 10.76
CA THR A 40 1.90 -5.04 11.59
C THR A 40 1.84 -5.60 13.00
N LEU A 41 0.70 -5.42 13.68
CA LEU A 41 0.50 -5.85 15.06
C LEU A 41 0.60 -7.37 15.23
N ILE A 42 0.11 -8.14 14.24
CA ILE A 42 0.17 -9.60 14.26
C ILE A 42 1.60 -10.09 14.06
N GLY A 43 2.36 -9.51 13.13
CA GLY A 43 3.77 -9.83 12.94
C GLY A 43 4.56 -9.61 14.23
N LEU A 44 4.40 -8.42 14.84
CA LEU A 44 5.04 -8.07 16.11
C LEU A 44 4.63 -9.02 17.25
N GLY A 45 3.32 -9.23 17.43
CA GLY A 45 2.80 -10.07 18.49
C GLY A 45 3.22 -11.53 18.33
N THR A 46 3.37 -12.03 17.09
CA THR A 46 3.89 -13.38 16.85
C THR A 46 5.37 -13.49 17.17
N THR A 47 6.20 -12.52 16.77
CA THR A 47 7.62 -12.49 17.12
C THR A 47 7.82 -12.44 18.64
N ILE A 48 7.08 -11.57 19.33
CA ILE A 48 7.12 -11.46 20.80
C ILE A 48 6.62 -12.76 21.44
N GLY A 49 5.46 -13.28 21.02
CA GLY A 49 4.88 -14.51 21.55
C GLY A 49 5.82 -15.71 21.40
N GLN A 50 6.39 -15.91 20.21
CA GLN A 50 7.35 -16.98 19.94
C GLN A 50 8.61 -16.84 20.80
N TYR A 51 9.14 -15.62 20.95
CA TYR A 51 10.29 -15.37 21.82
C TYR A 51 9.99 -15.74 23.27
N LEU A 52 8.85 -15.28 23.79
CA LEU A 52 8.40 -15.58 25.15
C LEU A 52 8.17 -17.08 25.38
N GLY A 53 7.54 -17.77 24.43
CA GLY A 53 7.30 -19.20 24.51
C GLY A 53 8.57 -20.03 24.46
N THR A 54 9.55 -19.62 23.64
CA THR A 54 10.77 -20.41 23.41
C THR A 54 11.83 -20.19 24.48
N PHE A 55 12.14 -18.92 24.79
CA PHE A 55 13.30 -18.55 25.62
C PHE A 55 12.90 -18.31 27.06
N HIS A 56 11.73 -17.71 27.29
CA HIS A 56 11.16 -17.51 28.62
C HIS A 56 10.24 -18.64 29.05
N ARG A 57 10.10 -19.69 28.23
CA ARG A 57 9.22 -20.85 28.46
C ARG A 57 7.80 -20.47 28.88
N SER A 58 7.31 -19.33 28.40
CA SER A 58 6.03 -18.76 28.78
C SER A 58 4.88 -19.46 28.08
N LEU A 59 3.95 -20.02 28.86
CA LEU A 59 2.71 -20.57 28.31
C LEU A 59 1.91 -19.47 27.60
N PHE A 60 1.79 -18.28 28.21
CA PHE A 60 1.11 -17.13 27.60
C PHE A 60 1.75 -16.74 26.27
N GLY A 61 3.08 -16.68 26.20
CA GLY A 61 3.82 -16.40 24.97
C GLY A 61 3.52 -17.41 23.86
N ALA A 62 3.55 -18.71 24.19
CA ALA A 62 3.23 -19.77 23.25
C ALA A 62 1.77 -19.72 22.77
N HIS A 63 0.81 -19.37 23.65
CA HIS A 63 -0.57 -19.12 23.25
C HIS A 63 -0.67 -17.90 22.32
N LEU A 64 -0.07 -16.76 22.69
CA LEU A 64 -0.09 -15.55 21.88
C LEU A 64 0.48 -15.82 20.47
N GLY A 65 1.63 -16.49 20.38
CA GLY A 65 2.27 -16.86 19.12
C GLY A 65 1.46 -17.85 18.28
N ALA A 66 0.66 -18.73 18.90
CA ALA A 66 -0.22 -19.64 18.17
C ALA A 66 -1.47 -18.94 17.65
N PHE A 67 -2.17 -18.22 18.53
CA PHE A 67 -3.53 -17.77 18.24
C PHE A 67 -3.58 -16.43 17.50
N LEU A 68 -2.61 -15.55 17.67
CA LEU A 68 -2.61 -14.25 16.99
C LEU A 68 -2.48 -14.35 15.46
N PRO A 69 -1.54 -15.13 14.88
CA PRO A 69 -1.50 -15.34 13.43
C PRO A 69 -2.70 -16.14 12.91
N SER A 70 -3.26 -17.06 13.71
CA SER A 70 -4.49 -17.77 13.33
C SER A 70 -5.74 -16.89 13.36
N PHE A 71 -5.87 -16.00 14.35
CA PHE A 71 -6.96 -15.02 14.41
C PHE A 71 -6.90 -14.07 13.22
N CYS A 72 -5.71 -13.58 12.88
CA CYS A 72 -5.47 -12.84 11.64
C CYS A 72 -6.00 -13.59 10.42
N LEU A 73 -5.54 -14.84 10.23
CA LEU A 73 -5.99 -15.76 9.18
C LEU A 73 -7.52 -15.76 9.04
N PHE A 74 -8.24 -15.91 10.16
CA PHE A 74 -9.69 -15.91 10.18
C PHE A 74 -10.30 -14.54 9.88
N SER A 75 -9.77 -13.46 10.45
CA SER A 75 -10.24 -12.10 10.17
C SER A 75 -10.07 -11.73 8.70
N LEU A 76 -8.96 -12.14 8.08
CA LEU A 76 -8.68 -11.84 6.67
C LEU A 76 -9.46 -12.72 5.71
N LEU A 77 -9.66 -13.99 6.06
CA LEU A 77 -10.59 -14.85 5.34
C LEU A 77 -12.01 -14.28 5.42
N ALA A 78 -12.44 -13.82 6.61
CA ALA A 78 -13.74 -13.19 6.80
C ALA A 78 -13.85 -11.88 6.01
N VAL A 79 -12.82 -11.02 5.97
CA VAL A 79 -12.84 -9.83 5.10
C VAL A 79 -12.93 -10.25 3.64
N LYS A 80 -12.18 -11.26 3.19
CA LYS A 80 -12.22 -11.73 1.81
C LYS A 80 -13.57 -12.35 1.40
N THR A 81 -14.24 -13.07 2.29
CA THR A 81 -15.47 -13.81 1.96
C THR A 81 -16.74 -13.06 2.33
N VAL A 82 -16.72 -12.29 3.42
CA VAL A 82 -17.89 -11.61 3.99
C VAL A 82 -17.95 -10.15 3.55
N ALA A 83 -16.81 -9.44 3.41
CA ALA A 83 -16.86 -8.04 3.00
C ALA A 83 -17.40 -7.82 1.57
N PRO A 84 -17.06 -8.62 0.53
CA PRO A 84 -17.68 -8.47 -0.79
C PRO A 84 -19.20 -8.71 -0.73
N LEU A 85 -19.63 -9.72 0.02
CA LEU A 85 -21.05 -10.02 0.23
C LEU A 85 -21.79 -8.87 0.93
N LEU A 86 -21.17 -8.23 1.93
CA LEU A 86 -21.75 -7.08 2.61
C LEU A 86 -21.73 -5.82 1.74
N LEU A 87 -20.68 -5.61 0.94
CA LEU A 87 -20.55 -4.47 0.04
C LEU A 87 -21.47 -4.59 -1.18
N SER A 88 -21.72 -5.79 -1.70
CA SER A 88 -22.67 -6.04 -2.79
C SER A 88 -24.12 -5.85 -2.35
N LEU A 89 -24.43 -6.06 -1.07
CA LEU A 89 -25.72 -5.70 -0.48
C LEU A 89 -25.94 -4.18 -0.39
N VAL A 90 -24.86 -3.38 -0.37
CA VAL A 90 -24.90 -1.91 -0.29
C VAL A 90 -24.78 -1.25 -1.67
N GLY A 91 -24.28 -1.97 -2.69
CA GLY A 91 -24.26 -1.54 -4.09
C GLY A 91 -23.06 -0.70 -4.52
N ASP A 92 -22.07 -0.51 -3.64
CA ASP A 92 -21.00 0.49 -3.82
C ASP A 92 -19.68 -0.04 -4.39
N VAL A 93 -19.50 -1.36 -4.54
CA VAL A 93 -18.19 -1.91 -4.98
C VAL A 93 -18.37 -3.10 -5.93
N SER A 94 -17.62 -3.10 -7.02
CA SER A 94 -17.42 -4.26 -7.90
C SER A 94 -16.77 -5.39 -7.08
N GLU A 95 -17.52 -6.47 -6.81
CA GLU A 95 -17.02 -7.63 -6.03
C GLU A 95 -15.74 -8.21 -6.61
N THR A 96 -15.56 -8.10 -7.93
CA THR A 96 -14.45 -8.69 -8.67
C THR A 96 -13.11 -8.02 -8.39
N ASP A 97 -13.07 -6.70 -8.25
CA ASP A 97 -11.81 -5.97 -8.03
C ASP A 97 -11.31 -6.17 -6.59
N PHE A 98 -12.21 -6.17 -5.61
CA PHE A 98 -11.88 -6.40 -4.21
C PHE A 98 -11.39 -7.84 -3.94
N ILE A 99 -12.02 -8.84 -4.58
CA ILE A 99 -11.60 -10.24 -4.47
C ILE A 99 -10.25 -10.45 -5.16
N ALA A 100 -10.01 -9.84 -6.32
CA ALA A 100 -8.73 -9.95 -7.03
C ALA A 100 -7.57 -9.38 -6.19
N GLU A 101 -7.72 -8.16 -5.63
CA GLU A 101 -6.68 -7.52 -4.82
C GLU A 101 -6.40 -8.25 -3.50
N SER A 102 -7.45 -8.74 -2.82
CA SER A 102 -7.32 -9.48 -1.55
C SER A 102 -6.74 -10.90 -1.71
N THR A 103 -6.80 -11.48 -2.91
CA THR A 103 -6.25 -12.82 -3.18
C THR A 103 -4.72 -12.85 -3.10
N SER A 104 -4.06 -11.73 -3.40
CA SER A 104 -2.62 -11.51 -3.26
C SER A 104 -2.08 -11.84 -1.87
N PHE A 105 -2.86 -11.50 -0.83
CA PHE A 105 -2.46 -11.70 0.56
C PHE A 105 -2.72 -13.13 1.05
N SER A 106 -3.64 -13.86 0.40
CA SER A 106 -4.08 -15.20 0.84
C SER A 106 -2.93 -16.22 0.89
N LEU A 107 -2.00 -16.15 -0.06
CA LEU A 107 -0.88 -17.09 -0.16
C LEU A 107 0.16 -16.87 0.96
N TYR A 108 0.46 -15.60 1.27
CA TYR A 108 1.34 -15.21 2.36
C TYR A 108 0.84 -15.76 3.70
N ILE A 109 -0.47 -15.70 3.88
CA ILE A 109 -1.17 -16.07 5.11
C ILE A 109 -1.17 -17.59 5.32
N VAL A 110 -1.39 -18.40 4.28
CA VAL A 110 -1.33 -19.88 4.38
C VAL A 110 0.11 -20.34 4.66
N ILE A 111 1.08 -19.72 3.98
CA ILE A 111 2.50 -20.07 4.12
C ILE A 111 3.06 -19.65 5.48
N TYR A 112 2.61 -18.52 6.04
CA TYR A 112 3.10 -18.05 7.34
C TYR A 112 2.28 -18.58 8.53
N GLY A 113 0.96 -18.51 8.44
CA GLY A 113 0.07 -18.74 9.58
C GLY A 113 0.00 -20.21 10.01
N LEU A 114 -0.07 -21.16 9.07
CA LEU A 114 -0.13 -22.58 9.40
C LEU A 114 1.17 -23.10 10.06
N PRO A 115 2.37 -22.80 9.52
CA PRO A 115 3.61 -23.18 10.20
C PRO A 115 3.76 -22.51 11.56
N SER A 116 3.43 -21.21 11.68
CA SER A 116 3.50 -20.50 12.96
C SER A 116 2.59 -21.14 14.02
N PHE A 117 1.35 -21.48 13.63
CA PHE A 117 0.41 -22.18 14.51
C PHE A 117 0.98 -23.52 14.97
N GLY A 118 1.45 -24.36 14.04
CA GLY A 118 2.00 -25.69 14.37
C GLY A 118 3.19 -25.63 15.32
N VAL A 119 4.13 -24.69 15.09
CA VAL A 119 5.31 -24.50 15.96
C VAL A 119 4.91 -24.05 17.36
N ASN A 120 3.99 -23.10 17.47
CA ASN A 120 3.57 -22.58 18.77
C ASN A 120 2.68 -23.57 19.54
N VAL A 121 1.80 -24.31 18.88
CA VAL A 121 1.01 -25.40 19.49
C VAL A 121 1.93 -26.50 20.04
N HIS A 122 2.98 -26.87 19.30
CA HIS A 122 3.99 -27.80 19.81
C HIS A 122 4.63 -27.27 21.10
N TRP A 123 4.99 -25.98 21.15
CA TRP A 123 5.52 -25.36 22.36
C TRP A 123 4.52 -25.35 23.51
N ILE A 124 3.24 -25.08 23.27
CA ILE A 124 2.18 -25.18 24.29
C ILE A 124 2.20 -26.58 24.93
N PHE A 125 2.16 -27.64 24.13
CA PHE A 125 2.18 -29.01 24.66
C PHE A 125 3.45 -29.30 25.45
N LYS A 126 4.61 -28.87 24.94
CA LYS A 126 5.89 -29.09 25.61
C LYS A 126 5.98 -28.35 26.95
N LEU A 127 5.50 -27.11 27.00
CA LEU A 127 5.48 -26.29 28.22
C LEU A 127 4.48 -26.81 29.25
N GLN A 128 3.31 -27.28 28.82
CA GLN A 128 2.35 -27.93 29.72
C GLN A 128 2.90 -29.23 30.32
N ALA A 129 3.62 -30.03 29.52
CA ALA A 129 4.28 -31.23 30.02
C ALA A 129 5.39 -30.89 31.03
N TYR A 130 6.18 -29.84 30.76
CA TYR A 130 7.22 -29.36 31.68
C TYR A 130 6.64 -28.81 32.99
N ALA A 131 5.58 -28.00 32.93
CA ALA A 131 4.93 -27.42 34.10
C ALA A 131 4.32 -28.47 35.04
N LYS A 132 3.91 -29.62 34.50
CA LYS A 132 3.43 -30.77 35.31
C LYS A 132 4.55 -31.50 36.04
N GLN A 133 5.81 -31.35 35.61
CA GLN A 133 6.97 -32.07 36.14
C GLN A 133 7.87 -31.22 37.04
N SER A 134 7.63 -29.90 37.11
CA SER A 134 8.55 -28.95 37.75
C SER A 134 7.80 -28.00 38.69
N ASP A 135 8.24 -27.93 39.95
CA ASP A 135 7.75 -26.97 40.96
C ASP A 135 8.39 -25.57 40.84
N GLU A 136 9.22 -25.35 39.81
CA GLU A 136 9.91 -24.08 39.60
C GLU A 136 8.92 -22.99 39.17
N LYS A 137 8.63 -22.04 40.07
CA LYS A 137 7.92 -20.82 39.71
C LYS A 137 8.80 -19.98 38.80
N GLN A 138 8.44 -19.90 37.51
CA GLN A 138 9.12 -19.03 36.57
C GLN A 138 9.06 -17.56 37.01
N ARG A 139 10.22 -16.92 37.08
CA ARG A 139 10.31 -15.46 37.14
C ARG A 139 10.46 -14.93 35.72
N PHE A 140 9.48 -14.14 35.29
CA PHE A 140 9.54 -13.38 34.05
C PHE A 140 10.53 -12.22 34.24
N ALA A 141 11.75 -12.37 33.74
CA ALA A 141 12.76 -11.34 33.79
C ALA A 141 13.40 -11.20 32.41
N PHE A 142 13.28 -10.01 31.81
CA PHE A 142 14.00 -9.69 30.59
C PHE A 142 15.35 -9.10 30.97
N SER A 143 16.42 -9.60 30.35
CA SER A 143 17.69 -8.92 30.43
C SER A 143 17.66 -7.64 29.60
N LEU A 144 18.44 -6.64 30.01
CA LEU A 144 18.60 -5.40 29.25
C LEU A 144 19.08 -5.67 27.81
N LEU A 145 19.92 -6.70 27.63
CA LEU A 145 20.47 -7.09 26.34
C LEU A 145 19.40 -7.65 25.40
N GLU A 146 18.41 -8.37 25.93
CA GLU A 146 17.27 -8.87 25.15
C GLU A 146 16.35 -7.74 24.68
N ILE A 147 16.08 -6.76 25.54
CA ILE A 147 15.31 -5.57 25.18
C ILE A 147 16.06 -4.77 24.10
N LEU A 148 17.37 -4.56 24.29
CA LEU A 148 18.20 -3.88 23.31
C LEU A 148 18.24 -4.62 21.96
N GLY A 149 18.36 -5.96 21.99
CA GLY A 149 18.32 -6.79 20.79
C GLY A 149 17.01 -6.68 20.03
N LEU A 150 15.87 -6.64 20.73
CA LEU A 150 14.56 -6.40 20.11
C LEU A 150 14.47 -5.01 19.48
N CYS A 151 14.95 -3.97 20.18
CA CYS A 151 14.97 -2.61 19.64
C CYS A 151 15.83 -2.50 18.37
N ILE A 152 17.01 -3.13 18.35
CA ILE A 152 17.88 -3.17 17.18
C ILE A 152 17.20 -3.92 16.03
N LEU A 153 16.59 -5.08 16.30
CA LEU A 153 15.87 -5.85 15.28
C LEU A 153 14.74 -5.02 14.66
N LEU A 154 13.93 -4.36 15.50
CA LEU A 154 12.87 -3.47 15.02
C LEU A 154 13.45 -2.30 14.22
N ALA A 155 14.53 -1.68 14.65
CA ALA A 155 15.18 -0.59 13.92
C ALA A 155 15.72 -1.06 12.54
N VAL A 156 16.36 -2.23 12.46
CA VAL A 156 16.86 -2.81 11.21
C VAL A 156 15.74 -3.13 10.23
N VAL A 157 14.55 -3.48 10.74
CA VAL A 157 13.37 -3.76 9.92
C VAL A 157 12.66 -2.47 9.49
N ILE A 158 12.47 -1.53 10.42
CA ILE A 158 11.71 -0.30 10.21
C ILE A 158 12.52 0.72 9.39
N ALA A 159 13.82 0.86 9.64
CA ALA A 159 14.61 1.91 9.00
C ALA A 159 14.69 1.78 7.46
N PRO A 160 14.91 0.59 6.85
CA PRO A 160 14.86 0.44 5.40
C PRO A 160 13.46 0.65 4.83
N ALA A 161 12.43 0.17 5.53
CA ALA A 161 11.03 0.37 5.18
C ALA A 161 10.69 1.86 5.09
N SER A 162 10.91 2.58 6.19
CA SER A 162 10.69 4.01 6.27
C SER A 162 11.58 4.78 5.31
N TYR A 163 12.85 4.41 5.13
CA TYR A 163 13.71 5.04 4.13
C TYR A 163 13.13 4.92 2.71
N GLN A 164 12.66 3.73 2.32
CA GLN A 164 12.05 3.54 1.01
C GLN A 164 10.75 4.33 0.84
N ALA A 165 9.91 4.41 1.85
CA ALA A 165 8.70 5.24 1.79
C ALA A 165 9.00 6.74 1.71
N HIS A 166 10.05 7.21 2.40
CA HIS A 166 10.44 8.62 2.37
C HIS A 166 11.24 8.98 1.11
N ARG A 167 11.71 8.00 0.33
CA ARG A 167 12.44 8.25 -0.92
C ARG A 167 11.54 8.88 -2.00
N ASN A 168 10.25 8.54 -2.01
CA ASN A 168 9.26 9.06 -2.96
C ASN A 168 8.10 9.72 -2.21
N PRO A 169 8.32 10.91 -1.61
CA PRO A 169 7.24 11.60 -0.91
C PRO A 169 6.14 11.95 -1.92
N ALA A 170 4.91 11.82 -1.44
CA ALA A 170 3.79 12.43 -2.14
C ALA A 170 3.97 13.94 -2.12
N LEU A 171 3.75 14.59 -3.25
CA LEU A 171 4.04 15.99 -3.47
C LEU A 171 2.78 16.66 -3.98
N TYR A 172 2.40 17.76 -3.36
CA TYR A 172 1.37 18.66 -3.85
C TYR A 172 1.99 20.05 -3.96
N LEU A 173 1.87 20.66 -5.13
CA LEU A 173 2.34 22.00 -5.45
C LEU A 173 1.19 22.74 -6.09
N GLU A 174 0.92 23.96 -5.65
CA GLU A 174 -0.18 24.79 -6.15
C GLU A 174 0.39 26.12 -6.65
N ASN A 175 -0.12 26.60 -7.78
CA ASN A 175 0.29 27.88 -8.38
C ASN A 175 1.80 28.00 -8.60
N VAL A 176 2.43 26.92 -9.05
CA VAL A 176 3.87 26.88 -9.38
C VAL A 176 4.12 27.10 -10.87
N SER A 177 5.36 27.42 -11.23
CA SER A 177 5.74 27.54 -12.63
C SER A 177 5.92 26.16 -13.28
N ALA A 178 5.80 26.09 -14.61
CA ALA A 178 6.03 24.86 -15.35
C ALA A 178 7.44 24.26 -15.12
N ALA A 179 8.44 25.09 -14.83
CA ALA A 179 9.82 24.66 -14.60
C ALA A 179 10.04 24.01 -13.23
N ASP A 180 9.17 24.28 -12.25
CA ASP A 180 9.28 23.74 -10.88
C ASP A 180 8.63 22.36 -10.74
N VAL A 181 7.89 21.92 -11.76
CA VAL A 181 7.18 20.64 -11.76
C VAL A 181 8.00 19.59 -12.49
N PRO A 182 8.16 18.37 -11.95
CA PRO A 182 8.90 17.29 -12.60
C PRO A 182 8.05 16.60 -13.68
N LEU A 183 7.40 17.39 -14.54
CA LEU A 183 6.67 16.95 -15.72
C LEU A 183 7.11 17.78 -16.93
N PRO A 184 7.21 17.18 -18.11
CA PRO A 184 7.33 17.96 -19.34
C PRO A 184 5.99 18.66 -19.57
N LEU A 185 5.96 19.97 -19.37
CA LEU A 185 4.79 20.81 -19.63
C LEU A 185 5.10 21.79 -20.77
N PRO A 186 4.09 22.31 -21.49
CA PRO A 186 4.28 23.42 -22.41
C PRO A 186 4.96 24.60 -21.70
N THR A 187 5.88 25.28 -22.37
CA THR A 187 6.60 26.43 -21.80
C THR A 187 5.69 27.61 -21.44
N GLU A 188 4.51 27.67 -22.04
CA GLU A 188 3.49 28.69 -21.82
C GLU A 188 2.53 28.33 -20.67
N ALA A 189 2.67 27.14 -20.08
CA ALA A 189 1.83 26.70 -18.98
C ALA A 189 2.03 27.57 -17.74
N HIS A 190 0.92 28.07 -17.20
CA HIS A 190 0.89 28.87 -15.98
C HIS A 190 -0.21 28.38 -15.04
N ASN A 191 -0.21 28.88 -13.81
CA ASN A 191 -1.11 28.43 -12.74
C ASN A 191 -1.10 26.90 -12.59
N VAL A 192 0.12 26.32 -12.55
CA VAL A 192 0.26 24.87 -12.51
C VAL A 192 -0.03 24.38 -11.10
N THR A 193 -1.01 23.49 -10.99
CA THR A 193 -1.22 22.67 -9.80
C THR A 193 -0.79 21.26 -10.13
N TYR A 194 0.11 20.71 -9.31
CA TYR A 194 0.72 19.41 -9.52
C TYR A 194 0.54 18.54 -8.28
N GLN A 195 0.16 17.29 -8.51
CA GLN A 195 0.13 16.26 -7.49
C GLN A 195 0.89 15.03 -7.98
N ARG A 196 1.70 14.45 -7.11
CA ARG A 196 2.29 13.13 -7.30
C ARG A 196 2.06 12.29 -6.07
N ASN A 197 1.54 11.09 -6.24
CA ASN A 197 1.43 10.14 -5.13
C ASN A 197 2.74 9.36 -4.91
N ARG A 198 2.78 8.51 -3.88
CA ARG A 198 3.98 7.72 -3.53
C ARG A 198 4.33 6.64 -4.57
N SER A 199 3.38 6.20 -5.40
CA SER A 199 3.66 5.31 -6.55
C SER A 199 4.23 6.07 -7.76
N GLY A 200 4.43 7.38 -7.61
CA GLY A 200 4.98 8.25 -8.63
C GLY A 200 3.99 8.59 -9.72
N VAL A 201 2.70 8.25 -9.58
CA VAL A 201 1.64 8.65 -10.50
C VAL A 201 1.41 10.14 -10.33
N ALA A 202 1.51 10.87 -11.44
CA ALA A 202 1.39 12.30 -11.48
C ALA A 202 0.05 12.75 -12.07
N ARG A 203 -0.43 13.87 -11.55
CA ARG A 203 -1.56 14.64 -12.06
C ARG A 203 -1.17 16.11 -12.09
N ALA A 204 -1.62 16.83 -13.10
CA ALA A 204 -1.42 18.27 -13.16
C ALA A 204 -2.61 18.97 -13.81
N THR A 205 -2.87 20.19 -13.37
CA THR A 205 -3.75 21.14 -14.04
C THR A 205 -2.96 22.39 -14.33
N TYR A 206 -3.15 22.97 -15.51
CA TYR A 206 -2.45 24.19 -15.90
C TYR A 206 -3.22 24.94 -16.99
N GLU A 207 -3.09 26.25 -16.99
CA GLU A 207 -3.66 27.13 -18.00
C GLU A 207 -2.69 27.24 -19.18
N VAL A 208 -3.19 27.06 -20.40
CA VAL A 208 -2.40 27.10 -21.64
C VAL A 208 -3.31 27.41 -22.82
N THR A 209 -2.76 28.00 -23.88
CA THR A 209 -3.52 28.19 -25.12
C THR A 209 -3.67 26.87 -25.89
N GLU A 210 -4.80 26.68 -26.57
CA GLU A 210 -5.05 25.48 -27.37
C GLU A 210 -3.96 25.26 -28.44
N GLU A 211 -3.51 26.34 -29.06
CA GLU A 211 -2.47 26.33 -30.10
C GLU A 211 -1.13 25.87 -29.54
N ALA A 212 -0.68 26.44 -28.43
CA ALA A 212 0.59 26.07 -27.81
C ALA A 212 0.57 24.63 -27.30
N LEU A 213 -0.55 24.17 -26.74
CA LEU A 213 -0.70 22.80 -26.30
C LEU A 213 -0.65 21.82 -27.48
N LYS A 214 -1.32 22.14 -28.60
CA LYS A 214 -1.26 21.32 -29.82
C LYS A 214 0.15 21.26 -30.41
N ASN A 215 0.85 22.39 -30.47
CA ASN A 215 2.24 22.43 -30.92
C ASN A 215 3.15 21.60 -30.00
N TRP A 216 2.98 21.74 -28.68
CA TRP A 216 3.72 20.95 -27.70
C TRP A 216 3.49 19.44 -27.86
N LEU A 217 2.25 19.01 -28.13
CA LEU A 217 1.91 17.60 -28.40
C LEU A 217 2.55 17.06 -29.68
N LEU A 218 2.75 17.91 -30.69
CA LEU A 218 3.43 17.52 -31.93
C LEU A 218 4.95 17.39 -31.72
N ASP A 219 5.53 18.25 -30.88
CA ASP A 219 6.97 18.31 -30.64
C ASP A 219 7.48 17.32 -29.58
N HIS A 220 6.60 16.78 -28.72
CA HIS A 220 6.98 15.81 -27.68
C HIS A 220 6.86 14.34 -28.15
N PRO A 221 7.91 13.51 -27.96
CA PRO A 221 7.89 12.11 -28.39
C PRO A 221 7.13 11.17 -27.43
N PRO A 222 6.55 10.04 -27.93
CA PRO A 222 6.52 9.62 -29.33
C PRO A 222 5.17 10.01 -29.93
N ALA A 223 5.13 11.09 -30.72
CA ALA A 223 3.97 11.49 -31.52
C ALA A 223 3.37 10.33 -32.35
N GLU A 224 4.14 9.27 -32.60
CA GLU A 224 3.70 8.05 -33.29
C GLU A 224 2.55 7.27 -32.60
N ASN A 225 2.25 7.50 -31.32
CA ASN A 225 1.17 6.80 -30.60
C ASN A 225 0.20 7.72 -29.85
N ILE A 226 0.18 9.02 -30.16
CA ILE A 226 -0.78 9.94 -29.55
C ILE A 226 -2.13 9.79 -30.26
N GLN A 227 -3.13 9.32 -29.52
CA GLN A 227 -4.53 9.29 -29.98
C GLN A 227 -5.21 10.57 -29.53
N GLN A 228 -5.41 11.49 -30.48
CA GLN A 228 -6.16 12.72 -30.23
C GLN A 228 -7.60 12.57 -30.72
N GLN A 229 -8.57 12.92 -29.87
CA GLN A 229 -9.98 12.89 -30.19
C GLN A 229 -10.70 14.14 -29.66
N GLU A 230 -11.64 14.66 -30.43
CA GLU A 230 -12.54 15.72 -29.98
C GLU A 230 -13.53 15.15 -28.95
N ILE A 231 -13.82 15.94 -27.92
CA ILE A 231 -14.76 15.56 -26.88
C ILE A 231 -16.17 15.69 -27.45
N THR A 232 -16.84 14.56 -27.63
CA THR A 232 -18.22 14.49 -28.16
C THR A 232 -19.25 14.18 -27.07
N ALA A 233 -18.81 13.66 -25.93
CA ALA A 233 -19.61 13.41 -24.74
C ALA A 233 -18.85 13.90 -23.50
N PRO A 234 -19.54 14.35 -22.42
CA PRO A 234 -18.89 14.81 -21.20
C PRO A 234 -17.95 13.75 -20.62
N ILE A 235 -16.75 14.16 -20.22
CA ILE A 235 -15.74 13.30 -19.60
C ILE A 235 -15.46 13.82 -18.19
N GLN A 236 -15.43 12.93 -17.20
CA GLN A 236 -15.00 13.26 -15.85
C GLN A 236 -13.50 13.03 -15.72
N ILE A 237 -12.80 14.05 -15.22
CA ILE A 237 -11.35 14.04 -15.05
C ILE A 237 -11.03 14.29 -13.58
N SER A 238 -10.11 13.49 -13.04
CA SER A 238 -9.65 13.68 -11.67
C SER A 238 -8.59 14.78 -11.61
N ILE A 239 -8.75 15.73 -10.70
CA ILE A 239 -7.85 16.87 -10.54
C ILE A 239 -6.96 16.73 -9.29
N PRO A 240 -5.81 17.43 -9.24
CA PRO A 240 -4.99 17.53 -8.06
C PRO A 240 -5.77 18.07 -6.85
N ASN A 241 -5.61 17.45 -5.68
CA ASN A 241 -6.19 17.91 -4.43
C ASN A 241 -5.13 17.88 -3.31
N ALA A 242 -5.14 18.93 -2.47
CA ALA A 242 -4.21 19.13 -1.37
C ALA A 242 -4.23 18.00 -0.33
N ASP A 243 -5.40 17.39 -0.10
CA ASP A 243 -5.61 16.27 0.82
C ASP A 243 -5.10 14.94 0.24
N GLN A 244 -4.72 14.92 -1.03
CA GLN A 244 -4.18 13.77 -1.76
C GLN A 244 -5.04 12.48 -1.70
N PRO A 245 -6.38 12.55 -1.85
CA PRO A 245 -7.21 11.35 -1.82
C PRO A 245 -6.85 10.41 -2.98
N LEU A 246 -7.08 9.11 -2.79
CA LEU A 246 -6.86 8.06 -3.81
C LEU A 246 -7.67 8.33 -5.08
N GLN A 247 -8.85 8.93 -4.92
CA GLN A 247 -9.67 9.50 -5.98
C GLN A 247 -9.71 11.01 -5.74
N GLY A 248 -8.94 11.77 -6.53
CA GLY A 248 -8.98 13.24 -6.53
C GLY A 248 -10.39 13.79 -6.77
N ASP A 249 -10.58 15.09 -6.61
CA ASP A 249 -11.83 15.74 -7.02
C ASP A 249 -12.06 15.54 -8.53
N TYR A 250 -13.30 15.65 -8.97
CA TYR A 250 -13.66 15.45 -10.37
C TYR A 250 -14.18 16.74 -10.99
N VAL A 251 -13.67 17.05 -12.18
CA VAL A 251 -14.22 18.07 -13.06
C VAL A 251 -14.85 17.42 -14.28
N THR A 252 -15.96 17.96 -14.77
CA THR A 252 -16.60 17.50 -16.01
C THR A 252 -16.21 18.42 -17.15
N VAL A 253 -15.47 17.88 -18.13
CA VAL A 253 -15.13 18.60 -19.36
C VAL A 253 -16.14 18.25 -20.43
N THR A 254 -16.71 19.27 -21.07
CA THR A 254 -17.77 19.11 -22.07
C THR A 254 -17.35 19.54 -23.47
N GLN A 255 -16.30 20.37 -23.60
CA GLN A 255 -15.84 20.91 -24.88
C GLN A 255 -14.31 20.99 -24.92
N GLY A 256 -13.72 20.44 -25.97
CA GLY A 256 -12.28 20.46 -26.18
C GLY A 256 -11.81 19.14 -26.78
N PHE A 257 -10.60 18.71 -26.43
CA PHE A 257 -10.04 17.48 -26.96
C PHE A 257 -9.33 16.68 -25.87
N GLN A 258 -9.19 15.39 -26.12
CA GLN A 258 -8.41 14.45 -25.32
C GLN A 258 -7.26 13.92 -26.18
N ALA A 259 -6.08 13.83 -25.59
CA ALA A 259 -4.92 13.15 -26.14
C ALA A 259 -4.50 12.03 -25.19
N THR A 260 -4.35 10.81 -25.68
CA THR A 260 -3.84 9.68 -24.89
C THR A 260 -2.65 9.04 -25.57
N TRP A 261 -1.65 8.65 -24.77
CA TRP A 261 -0.50 7.90 -25.28
C TRP A 261 0.06 6.98 -24.21
N LYS A 262 0.90 6.04 -24.65
CA LYS A 262 1.54 5.06 -23.77
C LYS A 262 3.01 5.39 -23.61
N MET A 263 3.49 5.42 -22.38
CA MET A 263 4.91 5.51 -22.05
C MET A 263 5.26 4.39 -21.08
N ALA A 264 6.12 3.47 -21.52
CA ALA A 264 6.52 2.30 -20.75
C ALA A 264 5.32 1.52 -20.18
N ASN A 265 5.12 1.57 -18.86
CA ASN A 265 4.05 0.89 -18.12
C ASN A 265 2.91 1.81 -17.70
N ARG A 266 2.74 2.98 -18.35
CA ARG A 266 1.71 3.97 -18.02
C ARG A 266 0.94 4.41 -19.27
N TYR A 267 -0.35 4.66 -19.10
CA TYR A 267 -1.13 5.50 -19.98
C TYR A 267 -1.07 6.94 -19.48
N LEU A 268 -0.85 7.86 -20.40
CA LEU A 268 -0.88 9.29 -20.17
C LEU A 268 -2.13 9.81 -20.85
N THR A 269 -2.94 10.54 -20.10
CA THR A 269 -4.15 11.18 -20.58
C THR A 269 -4.00 12.66 -20.37
N LEU A 270 -4.22 13.42 -21.44
CA LEU A 270 -4.30 14.86 -21.41
C LEU A 270 -5.67 15.27 -21.94
N VAL A 271 -6.37 16.12 -21.21
CA VAL A 271 -7.66 16.67 -21.62
C VAL A 271 -7.56 18.19 -21.60
N TYR A 272 -7.96 18.84 -22.68
CA TYR A 272 -8.02 20.29 -22.76
C TYR A 272 -9.49 20.74 -22.74
N ASP A 273 -9.82 21.65 -21.84
CA ASP A 273 -11.15 22.25 -21.71
C ASP A 273 -11.14 23.66 -22.33
N ARG A 274 -11.78 23.78 -23.50
CA ARG A 274 -11.79 25.02 -24.28
C ARG A 274 -12.40 26.21 -23.52
N PRO A 275 -13.57 26.08 -22.87
CA PRO A 275 -14.17 27.15 -22.07
C PRO A 275 -13.26 27.74 -20.99
N SER A 276 -12.51 26.90 -20.27
CA SER A 276 -11.63 27.34 -19.17
C SER A 276 -10.21 27.65 -19.61
N GLY A 277 -9.77 27.18 -20.79
CA GLY A 277 -8.36 27.26 -21.20
C GLY A 277 -7.44 26.41 -20.34
N THR A 278 -7.99 25.41 -19.64
CA THR A 278 -7.24 24.55 -18.72
C THR A 278 -6.97 23.19 -19.34
N ALA A 279 -5.74 22.72 -19.21
CA ALA A 279 -5.34 21.36 -19.52
C ALA A 279 -5.24 20.53 -18.23
N TYR A 280 -5.71 19.31 -18.31
CA TYR A 280 -5.71 18.30 -17.25
C TYR A 280 -4.83 17.15 -17.71
N TYR A 281 -3.77 16.86 -16.97
CA TYR A 281 -2.86 15.75 -17.21
C TYR A 281 -3.02 14.70 -16.12
N GLU A 282 -3.16 13.44 -16.51
CA GLU A 282 -3.25 12.29 -15.60
C GLU A 282 -2.44 11.11 -16.13
N GLU A 283 -1.68 10.49 -15.23
CA GLU A 283 -1.04 9.20 -15.47
C GLU A 283 -1.87 8.06 -14.86
N THR A 284 -1.99 6.96 -15.60
CA THR A 284 -2.64 5.74 -15.14
C THR A 284 -1.69 4.57 -15.34
N VAL A 285 -1.45 3.78 -14.29
CA VAL A 285 -0.60 2.59 -14.37
C VAL A 285 -1.31 1.52 -15.21
N ILE A 286 -0.62 0.94 -16.20
CA ILE A 286 -1.14 -0.18 -16.97
C ILE A 286 -1.11 -1.42 -16.08
N PRO A 287 -2.26 -2.07 -15.82
CA PRO A 287 -2.25 -3.34 -15.11
C PRO A 287 -1.41 -4.33 -15.92
N THR A 288 -0.30 -4.83 -15.37
CA THR A 288 0.43 -5.94 -15.97
C THR A 288 -0.49 -7.15 -16.00
N VAL A 289 -1.09 -7.44 -17.16
CA VAL A 289 -1.70 -8.74 -17.42
C VAL A 289 -0.55 -9.74 -17.39
N LYS A 290 -0.54 -10.59 -16.36
CA LYS A 290 0.34 -11.76 -16.35
C LYS A 290 -0.26 -12.75 -17.34
N ASP A 291 0.37 -12.88 -18.49
CA ASP A 291 0.15 -14.01 -19.41
C ASP A 291 0.62 -15.33 -18.79
#